data_AF-A0A8B8B3R4-F1
#
_entry.id   AF-A0A8B8B3R4-F1
#
_cell.length_a   1.000
_cell.length_b   1.000
_cell.length_c   1.000
_cell.angle_alpha   90.00
_cell.angle_beta   90.00
_cell.angle_gamma   90.00
#
_symmetry.space_group_name_H-M   'P 1'
#
loop_
_entity.id
_entity.type
_entity.pdbx_description
1 polymer ?
#
loop_
_entity_poly.entity_id
_entity_poly.type
_entity_poly.pdbx_seq_one_letter_code
_entity_poly.pdbx_strand_id
1 'polypeptide(L)'
;MKKIDFFLFLHVIYMFGHLLMAAEYEFPVFPVDKCPLSKEDWDMRSIQLKCNKTHGYHCVPNRHLTSLIEFCSSQGPKVPIEAGNCVHLAGRGRLNQIPCQTVFSSGCPDTFFFSQDIYKWKISESIDVLKLDEGISLLEKDEKDKTNHQKKIKRIPGLHNRGFDDLHLAAKDGNLEKFIEIWETLSQRNKDNLDSRTGDGRNCLHIAAFFGHFDICSHILRNNKNLFSKKDNNKMNPAHWAALGGKINILKLMMSFGCDLAEKTEKYEENIVLFACIGDWIDVCKFAANHATYKSLLHAKNREGWNPIQYAAKRGYFEIFKFLYTNGVDCYSESFKTGKTCLHTACENGQVDICKFILNKNPDLKDKEDYNHQHAGHFAAKSGSTEILFALNEKADLPFFKKVATDNINILHIACKYGNLNFCKQLENWGILNDLCQDITEKGWNAALFITERCVDEEKRIQILELLTKNGLDVYHVSRAGKTILYNACVNQSKELVKYLLKHFPALVGIERALDPTLASKSEMINAIFDDFKRKMSKRDKVHATD
;
A
#
# COMPACT_ATOMS: atom_id res chain seq x y z
N MET A 1 -2.10 22.46 12.84
CA MET A 1 -3.31 21.61 12.72
C MET A 1 -2.89 20.16 12.56
N LYS A 2 -3.27 19.35 13.54
CA LYS A 2 -2.82 17.97 13.77
C LYS A 2 -3.18 17.07 12.58
N LYS A 3 -2.19 16.69 11.76
CA LYS A 3 -2.30 15.54 10.86
C LYS A 3 -2.14 14.27 11.71
N ILE A 4 -3.26 13.77 12.21
CA ILE A 4 -3.34 12.43 12.76
C ILE A 4 -4.35 11.76 11.83
N ASP A 5 -3.89 10.88 10.95
CA ASP A 5 -4.66 9.88 10.20
C ASP A 5 -3.64 9.13 9.36
N PHE A 6 -2.86 8.29 10.04
CA PHE A 6 -1.78 7.52 9.44
C PHE A 6 -1.30 6.38 10.33
N PHE A 7 -1.51 6.42 11.65
CA PHE A 7 -0.72 5.60 12.56
C PHE A 7 -0.99 4.10 12.52
N LEU A 8 -2.23 3.63 12.37
CA LEU A 8 -2.49 2.18 12.26
C LEU A 8 -2.20 1.66 10.85
N PHE A 9 -2.56 2.40 9.80
CA PHE A 9 -2.27 1.99 8.41
C PHE A 9 -0.78 2.03 8.11
N LEU A 10 -0.03 3.01 8.62
CA LEU A 10 1.41 3.01 8.52
C LEU A 10 2.07 2.08 9.51
N HIS A 11 1.50 1.75 10.68
CA HIS A 11 2.05 0.67 11.51
C HIS A 11 1.79 -0.68 10.88
N VAL A 12 0.61 -0.94 10.32
CA VAL A 12 0.27 -2.19 9.64
C VAL A 12 1.06 -2.28 8.34
N ILE A 13 1.21 -1.22 7.54
CA ILE A 13 2.10 -1.19 6.37
C ILE A 13 3.59 -1.08 6.76
N TYR A 14 4.00 -0.49 7.89
CA TYR A 14 5.37 -0.66 8.39
C TYR A 14 5.56 -2.09 8.89
N MET A 15 4.56 -2.72 9.49
CA MET A 15 4.62 -4.09 10.01
C MET A 15 4.61 -5.09 8.87
N PHE A 16 3.81 -4.89 7.82
CA PHE A 16 3.75 -5.72 6.59
C PHE A 16 4.85 -5.36 5.61
N GLY A 17 5.10 -4.07 5.41
CA GLY A 17 6.23 -3.55 4.67
C GLY A 17 7.53 -4.03 5.26
N HIS A 18 7.67 -4.16 6.59
CA HIS A 18 8.85 -4.75 7.21
C HIS A 18 8.75 -6.25 7.59
N LEU A 19 7.59 -6.90 7.51
CA LEU A 19 7.49 -8.38 7.51
C LEU A 19 7.96 -8.95 6.18
N LEU A 20 7.68 -8.23 5.08
CA LEU A 20 8.28 -8.47 3.77
C LEU A 20 9.68 -7.85 3.66
N MET A 21 9.96 -6.72 4.32
CA MET A 21 11.26 -6.04 4.28
C MET A 21 12.03 -6.19 5.59
N ALA A 22 12.48 -7.40 5.90
CA ALA A 22 13.66 -7.63 6.74
C ALA A 22 14.59 -8.64 6.06
N ALA A 23 15.15 -8.23 4.92
CA ALA A 23 16.45 -8.63 4.36
C ALA A 23 16.65 -10.09 3.90
N GLU A 24 15.87 -10.55 2.90
CA GLU A 24 16.37 -11.59 1.97
C GLU A 24 16.97 -10.99 0.68
N TYR A 25 16.41 -9.87 0.22
CA TYR A 25 16.80 -9.21 -1.03
C TYR A 25 17.08 -7.72 -0.77
N GLU A 26 18.05 -7.15 -1.50
CA GLU A 26 18.52 -5.76 -1.35
C GLU A 26 17.61 -4.75 -2.08
N PHE A 27 16.54 -5.22 -2.72
CA PHE A 27 15.60 -4.45 -3.53
C PHE A 27 14.17 -5.00 -3.38
N PRO A 28 13.15 -4.23 -3.76
CA PRO A 28 11.76 -4.68 -3.70
C PRO A 28 11.51 -5.91 -4.57
N VAL A 29 10.88 -6.93 -3.98
CA VAL A 29 10.38 -8.12 -4.66
C VAL A 29 8.87 -8.23 -4.42
N PHE A 30 8.12 -8.67 -5.42
CA PHE A 30 6.66 -8.77 -5.38
C PHE A 30 6.23 -10.19 -5.74
N PRO A 31 5.40 -10.88 -4.93
CA PRO A 31 4.90 -12.19 -5.31
C PRO A 31 3.93 -12.10 -6.49
N VAL A 32 3.95 -13.09 -7.37
CA VAL A 32 3.02 -13.24 -8.49
C VAL A 32 2.55 -14.69 -8.60
N ASP A 33 1.35 -14.89 -9.12
CA ASP A 33 0.83 -16.24 -9.35
C ASP A 33 1.42 -16.89 -10.61
N LYS A 34 1.81 -16.06 -11.59
CA LYS A 34 2.42 -16.48 -12.86
C LYS A 34 3.36 -15.41 -13.41
N CYS A 35 4.46 -15.80 -14.07
CA CYS A 35 5.26 -14.82 -14.80
C CYS A 35 4.75 -14.60 -16.23
N PRO A 36 5.09 -13.47 -16.85
CA PRO A 36 4.77 -13.21 -18.26
C PRO A 36 5.35 -14.27 -19.21
N LEU A 37 4.57 -14.67 -20.21
CA LEU A 37 4.90 -15.69 -21.22
C LEU A 37 5.16 -15.12 -22.62
N SER A 38 5.00 -13.80 -22.78
CA SER A 38 5.24 -13.08 -24.01
C SER A 38 6.22 -11.94 -23.75
N LYS A 39 6.90 -11.49 -24.80
CA LYS A 39 7.82 -10.34 -24.70
C LYS A 39 7.05 -9.07 -24.40
N GLU A 40 5.86 -8.93 -24.98
CA GLU A 40 4.95 -7.81 -24.78
C GLU A 40 4.51 -7.70 -23.31
N ASP A 41 4.05 -8.79 -22.69
CA ASP A 41 3.65 -8.80 -21.28
C ASP A 41 4.83 -8.54 -20.35
N TRP A 42 6.02 -9.09 -20.68
CA TRP A 42 7.25 -8.86 -19.93
C TRP A 42 7.64 -7.38 -19.91
N ASP A 43 7.56 -6.72 -21.07
CA ASP A 43 7.87 -5.30 -21.20
C ASP A 43 6.79 -4.42 -20.53
N MET A 44 5.51 -4.81 -20.61
CA MET A 44 4.44 -4.14 -19.86
C MET A 44 4.65 -4.20 -18.35
N ARG A 45 5.01 -5.37 -17.80
CA ARG A 45 5.32 -5.52 -16.37
C ARG A 45 6.56 -4.71 -15.97
N SER A 46 7.58 -4.68 -16.83
CA SER A 46 8.77 -3.86 -16.63
C SER A 46 8.44 -2.37 -16.48
N ILE A 47 7.55 -1.85 -17.34
CA ILE A 47 7.05 -0.47 -17.27
C ILE A 47 6.23 -0.25 -16.00
N GLN A 48 5.34 -1.20 -15.65
CA GLN A 48 4.47 -1.11 -14.49
C GLN A 48 5.24 -1.06 -13.16
N LEU A 49 6.33 -1.82 -13.05
CA LEU A 49 7.25 -1.80 -11.91
C LEU A 49 8.29 -0.68 -11.97
N LYS A 50 8.28 0.13 -13.03
CA LYS A 50 9.21 1.24 -13.26
C LYS A 50 10.68 0.79 -13.24
N CYS A 51 10.96 -0.38 -13.80
CA CYS A 51 12.33 -0.82 -14.04
C CYS A 51 13.03 0.18 -14.99
N ASN A 52 14.26 0.58 -14.68
CA ASN A 52 14.99 1.61 -15.43
C ASN A 52 15.99 0.98 -16.41
N LYS A 53 16.66 1.78 -17.25
CA LYS A 53 17.63 1.26 -18.23
C LYS A 53 18.80 0.47 -17.61
N THR A 54 19.08 0.65 -16.31
CA THR A 54 20.15 -0.06 -15.60
C THR A 54 19.65 -1.26 -14.78
N HIS A 55 18.34 -1.42 -14.60
CA HIS A 55 17.72 -2.49 -13.83
C HIS A 55 16.64 -3.18 -14.65
N GLY A 56 16.86 -4.45 -15.03
CA GLY A 56 15.91 -5.24 -15.82
C GLY A 56 14.78 -5.80 -14.96
N TYR A 57 13.61 -6.01 -15.58
CA TYR A 57 12.53 -6.79 -14.99
C TYR A 57 12.89 -8.27 -14.98
N HIS A 58 12.61 -8.92 -13.87
CA HIS A 58 12.75 -10.36 -13.69
C HIS A 58 11.48 -10.92 -13.06
N CYS A 59 11.13 -12.14 -13.45
CA CYS A 59 10.16 -12.95 -12.74
C CYS A 59 10.66 -14.40 -12.70
N VAL A 60 10.87 -14.90 -11.48
CA VAL A 60 11.49 -16.20 -11.18
C VAL A 60 10.97 -16.72 -9.83
N PRO A 61 11.15 -18.01 -9.51
CA PRO A 61 10.97 -18.48 -8.14
C PRO A 61 11.81 -17.70 -7.13
N ASN A 62 11.27 -17.54 -5.94
CA ASN A 62 12.01 -17.00 -4.80
C ASN A 62 13.16 -17.95 -4.37
N ARG A 63 14.01 -17.48 -3.46
CA ARG A 63 15.16 -18.25 -2.92
C ARG A 63 14.79 -19.64 -2.42
N HIS A 64 13.61 -19.75 -1.81
CA HIS A 64 13.11 -20.97 -1.18
C HIS A 64 12.29 -21.85 -2.13
N LEU A 65 12.16 -21.44 -3.40
CA LEU A 65 11.40 -22.15 -4.43
C LEU A 65 9.91 -22.35 -4.09
N THR A 66 9.33 -21.51 -3.22
CA THR A 66 7.96 -21.68 -2.72
C THR A 66 6.93 -20.79 -3.42
N SER A 67 7.36 -19.73 -4.10
CA SER A 67 6.48 -18.80 -4.82
C SER A 67 7.22 -18.12 -5.96
N LEU A 68 6.49 -17.71 -7.00
CA LEU A 68 7.02 -16.85 -8.04
C LEU A 68 7.06 -15.41 -7.52
N ILE A 69 8.14 -14.72 -7.84
CA ILE A 69 8.34 -13.32 -7.50
C ILE A 69 8.78 -12.56 -8.74
N GLU A 70 8.41 -11.30 -8.80
CA GLU A 70 8.87 -10.34 -9.79
C GLU A 70 9.59 -9.16 -9.12
N PHE A 71 10.58 -8.60 -9.80
CA PHE A 71 11.39 -7.51 -9.28
C PHE A 71 12.18 -6.80 -10.38
N CYS A 72 12.73 -5.63 -10.04
CA CYS A 72 13.74 -4.96 -10.83
C CYS A 72 15.11 -5.13 -10.16
N SER A 73 16.08 -5.76 -10.82
CA SER A 73 17.48 -5.83 -10.35
C SER A 73 18.43 -5.29 -11.40
N SER A 74 19.63 -4.87 -11.01
CA SER A 74 20.63 -4.38 -11.95
C SER A 74 20.79 -5.36 -13.10
N GLN A 75 20.90 -4.86 -14.34
CA GLN A 75 21.22 -5.69 -15.50
C GLN A 75 22.64 -6.23 -15.31
N GLY A 76 22.77 -7.28 -14.51
CA GLY A 76 23.98 -8.08 -14.42
C GLY A 76 24.31 -8.68 -15.79
N PRO A 77 25.52 -9.26 -15.94
CA PRO A 77 25.89 -9.92 -17.19
C PRO A 77 24.83 -10.96 -17.58
N LYS A 78 24.55 -11.07 -18.90
CA LYS A 78 23.66 -12.12 -19.43
C LYS A 78 24.12 -13.46 -18.88
N VAL A 79 23.29 -14.07 -18.03
CA VAL A 79 23.63 -15.36 -17.41
C VAL A 79 23.28 -16.45 -18.41
N PRO A 80 24.25 -17.21 -18.93
CA PRO A 80 23.98 -18.38 -19.76
C PRO A 80 23.34 -19.47 -18.89
N ILE A 81 22.24 -20.07 -19.35
CA ILE A 81 21.53 -21.14 -18.67
C ILE A 81 21.51 -22.37 -19.58
N GLU A 82 21.97 -23.49 -19.04
CA GLU A 82 22.06 -24.75 -19.78
C GLU A 82 20.68 -25.37 -20.00
N ALA A 83 20.56 -26.19 -21.06
CA ALA A 83 19.34 -26.96 -21.30
C ALA A 83 19.03 -27.86 -20.09
N GLY A 84 17.77 -27.91 -19.69
CA GLY A 84 17.29 -28.65 -18.52
C GLY A 84 17.32 -27.88 -17.20
N ASN A 85 17.86 -26.66 -17.16
CA ASN A 85 17.93 -25.84 -15.94
C ASN A 85 16.96 -24.65 -15.96
N CYS A 86 16.51 -24.24 -14.77
CA CYS A 86 15.79 -22.99 -14.50
C CYS A 86 16.62 -22.07 -13.61
N VAL A 87 16.15 -20.84 -13.41
CA VAL A 87 16.78 -19.83 -12.55
C VAL A 87 15.87 -19.46 -11.39
N HIS A 88 16.45 -19.27 -10.21
CA HIS A 88 15.77 -18.73 -9.03
C HIS A 88 16.60 -17.59 -8.40
N LEU A 89 15.96 -16.75 -7.60
CA LEU A 89 16.66 -15.66 -6.92
C LEU A 89 17.32 -16.15 -5.63
N ALA A 90 18.63 -16.38 -5.63
CA ALA A 90 19.38 -16.95 -4.50
C ALA A 90 19.67 -15.99 -3.33
N GLY A 91 19.28 -14.71 -3.45
CA GLY A 91 19.53 -13.64 -2.47
C GLY A 91 20.50 -12.56 -2.98
N ARG A 92 20.42 -11.34 -2.42
CA ARG A 92 21.21 -10.15 -2.85
C ARG A 92 21.27 -9.89 -4.37
N GLY A 93 20.22 -10.24 -5.12
CA GLY A 93 20.18 -10.00 -6.57
C GLY A 93 20.88 -11.02 -7.45
N ARG A 94 21.37 -12.13 -6.90
CA ARG A 94 22.00 -13.19 -7.70
C ARG A 94 20.99 -14.23 -8.16
N LEU A 95 20.99 -14.51 -9.46
CA LEU A 95 20.24 -15.61 -10.05
C LEU A 95 21.13 -16.86 -10.07
N ASN A 96 20.64 -17.97 -9.53
CA ASN A 96 21.31 -19.28 -9.57
C ASN A 96 20.52 -20.26 -10.45
N GLN A 97 21.24 -21.19 -11.08
CA GLN A 97 20.63 -22.27 -11.85
C GLN A 97 20.24 -23.44 -10.94
N ILE A 98 19.12 -24.08 -11.24
CA ILE A 98 18.64 -25.30 -10.59
C ILE A 98 18.07 -26.24 -11.66
N PRO A 99 18.21 -27.57 -11.54
CA PRO A 99 17.55 -28.50 -12.45
C PRO A 99 16.05 -28.23 -12.52
N CYS A 100 15.51 -28.04 -13.72
CA CYS A 100 14.10 -27.66 -13.87
C CYS A 100 13.15 -28.73 -13.31
N GLN A 101 13.47 -30.00 -13.55
CA GLN A 101 12.60 -31.14 -13.21
C GLN A 101 12.40 -31.34 -11.71
N THR A 102 13.26 -30.75 -10.87
CA THR A 102 13.15 -30.79 -9.40
C THR A 102 12.25 -29.69 -8.83
N VAL A 103 11.91 -28.67 -9.62
CA VAL A 103 11.09 -27.52 -9.19
C VAL A 103 9.75 -27.46 -9.94
N PHE A 104 9.72 -27.97 -11.17
CA PHE A 104 8.57 -27.88 -12.07
C PHE A 104 8.16 -29.25 -12.61
N SER A 105 6.86 -29.41 -12.84
CA SER A 105 6.26 -30.62 -13.42
C SER A 105 6.24 -30.60 -14.96
N SER A 106 6.30 -29.43 -15.58
CA SER A 106 6.28 -29.27 -17.04
C SER A 106 6.94 -27.94 -17.46
N GLY A 107 7.25 -27.79 -18.76
CA GLY A 107 7.77 -26.54 -19.32
C GLY A 107 9.29 -26.32 -19.15
N CYS A 108 10.06 -27.39 -18.94
CA CYS A 108 11.52 -27.29 -18.83
C CYS A 108 12.17 -26.83 -20.14
N PRO A 109 13.18 -25.94 -20.08
CA PRO A 109 13.91 -25.50 -21.26
C PRO A 109 14.69 -26.66 -21.87
N ASP A 110 14.38 -27.02 -23.10
CA ASP A 110 15.06 -28.11 -23.81
C ASP A 110 16.33 -27.62 -24.54
N THR A 111 16.54 -26.30 -24.59
CA THR A 111 17.70 -25.67 -25.23
C THR A 111 18.28 -24.57 -24.34
N PHE A 112 19.57 -24.30 -24.55
CA PHE A 112 20.28 -23.18 -23.94
C PHE A 112 19.54 -21.84 -24.14
N PHE A 113 19.52 -21.00 -23.10
CA PHE A 113 18.95 -19.66 -23.18
C PHE A 113 19.64 -18.69 -22.22
N PHE A 114 19.39 -17.39 -22.40
CA PHE A 114 19.87 -16.36 -21.49
C PHE A 114 18.79 -15.96 -20.48
N SER A 115 19.19 -15.50 -19.31
CA SER A 115 18.25 -15.04 -18.25
C SER A 115 17.26 -13.96 -18.69
N GLN A 116 17.57 -13.20 -19.75
CA GLN A 116 16.68 -12.19 -20.34
C GLN A 116 15.58 -12.80 -21.22
N ASP A 117 15.76 -14.03 -21.68
CA ASP A 117 14.85 -14.75 -22.58
C ASP A 117 13.93 -15.73 -21.82
N ILE A 118 13.91 -15.67 -20.49
CA ILE A 118 13.17 -16.62 -19.64
C ILE A 118 11.66 -16.65 -19.94
N TYR A 119 11.08 -15.53 -20.40
CA TYR A 119 9.67 -15.45 -20.82
C TYR A 119 9.33 -16.37 -22.00
N LYS A 120 10.33 -16.88 -22.74
CA LYS A 120 10.10 -17.81 -23.86
C LYS A 120 9.72 -19.22 -23.42
N TRP A 121 9.83 -19.52 -22.12
CA TRP A 121 9.57 -20.84 -21.57
C TRP A 121 8.39 -20.81 -20.60
N LYS A 122 7.54 -21.84 -20.66
CA LYS A 122 6.34 -22.00 -19.81
C LYS A 122 6.63 -22.30 -18.34
N ILE A 123 7.90 -22.31 -17.95
CA ILE A 123 8.36 -22.57 -16.58
C ILE A 123 7.79 -21.57 -15.54
N SER A 124 7.22 -20.48 -16.02
CA SER A 124 6.58 -19.42 -15.24
C SER A 124 5.13 -19.67 -14.86
N GLU A 125 4.54 -20.81 -15.22
CA GLU A 125 3.11 -21.06 -15.01
C GLU A 125 2.76 -21.61 -13.62
N SER A 126 3.62 -22.42 -12.97
CA SER A 126 3.36 -22.92 -11.61
C SER A 126 4.54 -23.72 -11.01
N ILE A 127 4.89 -23.47 -9.74
CA ILE A 127 5.85 -24.27 -8.97
C ILE A 127 5.17 -25.57 -8.49
N ASP A 128 5.84 -26.72 -8.63
CA ASP A 128 5.34 -28.01 -8.12
C ASP A 128 5.82 -28.22 -6.67
N VAL A 129 4.93 -27.89 -5.73
CA VAL A 129 5.24 -27.91 -4.28
C VAL A 129 5.54 -29.32 -3.77
N LEU A 130 5.12 -30.37 -4.48
CA LEU A 130 5.36 -31.77 -4.08
C LEU A 130 6.79 -32.27 -4.39
N LYS A 131 7.54 -31.55 -5.22
CA LYS A 131 8.93 -31.91 -5.59
C LYS A 131 10.01 -31.14 -4.80
N LEU A 132 9.60 -30.24 -3.90
CA LEU A 132 10.49 -29.33 -3.17
C LEU A 132 11.54 -30.04 -2.28
N ASP A 133 11.22 -31.23 -1.76
CA ASP A 133 12.12 -31.98 -0.88
C ASP A 133 13.40 -32.46 -1.59
N GLU A 134 13.34 -32.72 -2.91
CA GLU A 134 14.50 -33.14 -3.70
C GLU A 134 15.37 -31.95 -4.17
N GLY A 135 14.75 -30.79 -4.43
CA GLY A 135 15.46 -29.56 -4.84
C GLY A 135 16.25 -28.90 -3.70
N ILE A 136 15.72 -28.92 -2.47
CA ILE A 136 16.38 -28.37 -1.28
C ILE A 136 17.62 -29.20 -0.90
N SER A 137 17.58 -30.52 -1.11
CA SER A 137 18.72 -31.43 -0.89
C SER A 137 19.95 -31.13 -1.76
N LEU A 138 19.77 -30.56 -2.95
CA LEU A 138 20.87 -30.22 -3.86
C LEU A 138 21.53 -28.89 -3.49
N LEU A 139 20.77 -27.92 -2.98
CA LEU A 139 21.28 -26.62 -2.52
C LEU A 139 22.18 -26.74 -1.28
N GLU A 140 21.93 -27.74 -0.42
CA GLU A 140 22.78 -28.02 0.75
C GLU A 140 24.10 -28.75 0.41
N LYS A 141 24.25 -29.28 -0.82
CA LYS A 141 25.49 -29.96 -1.25
C LYS A 141 26.55 -28.96 -1.73
N ASP A 142 26.16 -27.87 -2.38
CA ASP A 142 27.11 -26.85 -2.87
C ASP A 142 27.77 -26.02 -1.75
N GLU A 143 27.16 -25.95 -0.55
CA GLU A 143 27.78 -25.32 0.63
C GLU A 143 28.70 -26.27 1.42
N LYS A 144 28.57 -27.60 1.25
CA LYS A 144 29.36 -28.60 1.99
C LYS A 144 30.78 -28.81 1.45
N ASP A 145 31.07 -28.36 0.22
CA ASP A 145 32.37 -28.60 -0.44
C ASP A 145 33.45 -27.54 -0.15
N LYS A 146 33.23 -26.57 0.75
CA LYS A 146 34.19 -25.47 0.98
C LYS A 146 34.72 -25.22 2.38
N THR A 147 34.33 -25.93 3.43
CA THR A 147 34.98 -25.73 4.75
C THR A 147 34.99 -26.97 5.63
N ASN A 148 35.87 -27.90 5.31
CA ASN A 148 36.40 -28.88 6.24
C ASN A 148 37.42 -28.19 7.16
N HIS A 149 37.02 -27.69 8.34
CA HIS A 149 37.91 -27.46 9.51
C HIS A 149 37.12 -27.37 10.82
N GLN A 150 37.15 -28.50 11.55
CA GLN A 150 37.24 -28.66 13.01
C GLN A 150 36.34 -27.85 13.98
N LYS A 151 35.58 -28.64 14.75
CA LYS A 151 35.16 -28.47 16.16
C LYS A 151 35.77 -27.25 16.91
N LYS A 152 34.92 -26.29 17.24
CA LYS A 152 34.93 -25.57 18.52
C LYS A 152 33.54 -25.00 18.83
N ILE A 153 32.84 -25.64 19.75
CA ILE A 153 31.73 -25.01 20.48
C ILE A 153 32.34 -23.84 21.28
N LYS A 154 32.09 -22.60 20.83
CA LYS A 154 31.88 -21.39 21.63
C LYS A 154 31.86 -20.15 20.73
N ARG A 155 30.67 -19.55 20.58
CA ARG A 155 30.37 -18.10 20.65
C ARG A 155 28.89 -17.86 20.30
N ILE A 156 28.08 -17.55 21.30
CA ILE A 156 26.88 -16.72 21.13
C ILE A 156 27.42 -15.29 21.02
N PRO A 157 27.54 -14.71 19.81
CA PRO A 157 26.66 -13.59 19.47
C PRO A 157 26.42 -13.42 17.94
N GLY A 158 25.15 -13.25 17.55
CA GLY A 158 24.78 -12.84 16.20
C GLY A 158 23.51 -12.00 16.24
N LEU A 159 23.64 -10.67 16.11
CA LEU A 159 22.51 -9.79 15.87
C LEU A 159 21.83 -10.19 14.56
N HIS A 160 20.69 -10.87 14.62
CA HIS A 160 19.81 -11.01 13.46
C HIS A 160 18.80 -9.87 13.48
N ASN A 161 18.70 -9.18 12.33
CA ASN A 161 17.89 -7.99 12.09
C ASN A 161 16.56 -8.01 12.87
N ARG A 162 16.48 -7.18 13.92
CA ARG A 162 15.33 -7.01 14.84
C ARG A 162 15.11 -8.10 15.89
N GLY A 163 16.16 -8.73 16.43
CA GLY A 163 16.04 -9.57 17.63
C GLY A 163 15.38 -10.93 17.41
N PHE A 164 15.33 -11.42 16.17
CA PHE A 164 14.97 -12.82 15.91
C PHE A 164 16.09 -13.74 16.40
N ASP A 165 15.72 -14.85 17.02
CA ASP A 165 16.62 -15.95 17.36
C ASP A 165 16.28 -17.20 16.52
N ASP A 166 17.05 -18.28 16.71
CA ASP A 166 16.87 -19.52 15.96
C ASP A 166 15.48 -20.16 16.17
N LEU A 167 14.87 -19.96 17.34
CA LEU A 167 13.53 -20.48 17.63
C LEU A 167 12.46 -19.70 16.85
N HIS A 168 12.58 -18.37 16.75
CA HIS A 168 11.72 -17.55 15.91
C HIS A 168 11.86 -17.88 14.42
N LEU A 169 13.10 -18.13 13.96
CA LEU A 169 13.36 -18.51 12.57
C LEU A 169 12.75 -19.88 12.25
N ALA A 170 12.97 -20.89 13.10
CA ALA A 170 12.34 -22.19 12.93
C ALA A 170 10.80 -22.10 12.95
N ALA A 171 10.24 -21.27 13.84
CA ALA A 171 8.79 -20.99 13.89
C ALA A 171 8.28 -20.25 12.65
N LYS A 172 9.12 -19.46 11.96
CA LYS A 172 8.77 -18.78 10.71
C LYS A 172 8.81 -19.77 9.53
N ASP A 173 9.85 -20.57 9.47
CA ASP A 173 10.13 -21.49 8.36
C ASP A 173 9.15 -22.66 8.33
N GLY A 174 8.61 -23.06 9.47
CA GLY A 174 7.64 -24.16 9.57
C GLY A 174 8.29 -25.55 9.70
N ASN A 175 9.61 -25.62 9.83
CA ASN A 175 10.32 -26.88 10.05
C ASN A 175 10.10 -27.38 11.50
N LEU A 176 9.16 -28.31 11.66
CA LEU A 176 8.77 -28.86 12.97
C LEU A 176 9.93 -29.55 13.68
N GLU A 177 10.71 -30.37 12.98
CA GLU A 177 11.81 -31.14 13.59
C GLU A 177 12.87 -30.21 14.18
N LYS A 178 13.33 -29.25 13.38
CA LYS A 178 14.27 -28.22 13.81
C LYS A 178 13.70 -27.36 14.94
N PHE A 179 12.41 -27.02 14.87
CA PHE A 179 11.75 -26.28 15.94
C PHE A 179 11.76 -27.06 17.25
N ILE A 180 11.41 -28.35 17.24
CA ILE A 180 11.41 -29.21 18.42
C ILE A 180 12.82 -29.37 18.98
N GLU A 181 13.83 -29.60 18.13
CA GLU A 181 15.22 -29.72 18.56
C GLU A 181 15.69 -28.48 19.33
N ILE A 182 15.43 -27.29 18.77
CA ILE A 182 15.78 -26.00 19.41
C ILE A 182 14.95 -25.80 20.68
N TRP A 183 13.65 -26.08 20.64
CA TRP A 183 12.73 -25.94 21.77
C TRP A 183 13.16 -26.78 22.97
N GLU A 184 13.43 -28.07 22.75
CA GLU A 184 13.86 -28.98 23.81
C GLU A 184 15.23 -28.58 24.38
N THR A 185 16.15 -28.18 23.51
CA THR A 185 17.47 -27.67 23.93
C THR A 185 17.36 -26.43 24.82
N LEU A 186 16.47 -25.50 24.48
CA LEU A 186 16.22 -24.30 25.29
C LEU A 186 15.49 -24.62 26.59
N SER A 187 14.50 -25.52 26.55
CA SER A 187 13.72 -25.98 27.71
C SER A 187 14.61 -26.61 28.79
N GLN A 188 15.62 -27.40 28.39
CA GLN A 188 16.59 -28.00 29.32
C GLN A 188 17.53 -26.99 29.97
N ARG A 189 17.84 -25.88 29.29
CA ARG A 189 18.78 -24.85 29.78
C ARG A 189 18.10 -23.83 30.69
N ASN A 190 16.98 -23.27 30.23
CA ASN A 190 16.15 -22.33 31.00
C ASN A 190 14.79 -22.16 30.30
N LYS A 191 13.69 -22.44 31.01
CA LYS A 191 12.32 -22.28 30.49
C LYS A 191 11.98 -20.85 30.09
N ASP A 192 12.61 -19.83 30.69
CA ASP A 192 12.39 -18.42 30.31
C ASP A 192 12.83 -18.13 28.86
N ASN A 193 13.72 -18.94 28.30
CA ASN A 193 14.18 -18.79 26.92
C ASN A 193 13.09 -19.13 25.88
N LEU A 194 12.02 -19.84 26.29
CA LEU A 194 10.92 -20.22 25.39
C LEU A 194 9.98 -19.04 25.06
N ASP A 195 10.01 -17.97 25.86
CA ASP A 195 9.29 -16.71 25.61
C ASP A 195 10.23 -15.61 25.11
N SER A 196 11.33 -16.00 24.45
CA SER A 196 12.23 -15.05 23.79
C SER A 196 11.44 -14.14 22.85
N ARG A 197 11.87 -12.87 22.74
CA ARG A 197 11.13 -11.83 22.03
C ARG A 197 11.93 -11.21 20.91
N THR A 198 11.29 -11.06 19.76
CA THR A 198 11.76 -10.17 18.71
C THR A 198 11.80 -8.72 19.20
N GLY A 199 12.45 -7.85 18.43
CA GLY A 199 12.54 -6.42 18.70
C GLY A 199 11.20 -5.69 18.71
N ASP A 200 10.14 -6.30 18.17
CA ASP A 200 8.77 -5.82 18.27
C ASP A 200 7.90 -6.61 19.27
N GLY A 201 8.52 -7.42 20.13
CA GLY A 201 7.88 -8.07 21.27
C GLY A 201 7.16 -9.39 20.94
N ARG A 202 7.30 -9.93 19.73
CA ARG A 202 6.67 -11.18 19.33
C ARG A 202 7.46 -12.37 19.87
N ASN A 203 6.75 -13.42 20.28
CA ASN A 203 7.36 -14.72 20.56
C ASN A 203 7.14 -15.68 19.37
N CYS A 204 7.74 -16.87 19.44
CA CYS A 204 7.61 -17.91 18.41
C CYS A 204 6.15 -18.29 18.08
N LEU A 205 5.23 -18.24 19.06
CA LEU A 205 3.81 -18.53 18.81
C LEU A 205 3.14 -17.45 17.96
N HIS A 206 3.47 -16.16 18.12
CA HIS A 206 2.94 -15.10 17.25
C HIS A 206 3.33 -15.37 15.78
N ILE A 207 4.59 -15.78 15.57
CA ILE A 207 5.15 -16.04 14.24
C ILE A 207 4.49 -17.28 13.62
N ALA A 208 4.56 -18.43 14.30
CA ALA A 208 3.97 -19.66 13.80
C ALA A 208 2.47 -19.52 13.53
N ALA A 209 1.76 -18.76 14.37
CA ALA A 209 0.33 -18.51 14.23
C ALA A 209 0.00 -17.68 12.99
N PHE A 210 0.81 -16.65 12.67
CA PHE A 210 0.64 -15.84 11.46
C PHE A 210 0.86 -16.67 10.18
N PHE A 211 1.91 -17.50 10.15
CA PHE A 211 2.22 -18.34 8.98
C PHE A 211 1.33 -19.58 8.87
N GLY A 212 0.69 -20.00 9.96
CA GLY A 212 -0.27 -21.10 9.96
C GLY A 212 0.34 -22.47 10.23
N HIS A 213 1.50 -22.52 10.88
CA HIS A 213 2.23 -23.75 11.17
C HIS A 213 1.59 -24.51 12.33
N PHE A 214 0.56 -25.29 11.99
CA PHE A 214 -0.32 -25.95 12.96
C PHE A 214 0.43 -26.83 13.96
N ASP A 215 1.35 -27.67 13.49
CA ASP A 215 2.06 -28.61 14.36
C ASP A 215 3.00 -27.91 15.33
N ILE A 216 3.67 -26.84 14.87
CA ILE A 216 4.49 -25.98 15.73
C ILE A 216 3.61 -25.30 16.78
N CYS A 217 2.50 -24.68 16.38
CA CYS A 217 1.56 -24.08 17.34
C CYS A 217 1.03 -25.11 18.34
N SER A 218 0.69 -26.32 17.89
CA SER A 218 0.20 -27.41 18.75
C SER A 218 1.27 -27.86 19.73
N HIS A 219 2.52 -28.03 19.28
CA HIS A 219 3.64 -28.36 20.15
C HIS A 219 3.86 -27.28 21.21
N ILE A 220 3.89 -25.99 20.79
CA ILE A 220 4.03 -24.86 21.71
C ILE A 220 2.92 -24.85 22.76
N LEU A 221 1.66 -25.01 22.36
CA LEU A 221 0.51 -24.91 23.27
C LEU A 221 0.42 -26.07 24.26
N ARG A 222 0.82 -27.29 23.85
CA ARG A 222 0.91 -28.44 24.76
C ARG A 222 1.97 -28.26 25.84
N ASN A 223 3.11 -27.67 25.49
CA ASN A 223 4.26 -27.55 26.38
C ASN A 223 4.31 -26.22 27.16
N ASN A 224 3.74 -25.14 26.61
CA ASN A 224 3.71 -23.82 27.23
C ASN A 224 2.50 -22.98 26.76
N LYS A 225 1.29 -23.36 27.19
CA LYS A 225 0.05 -22.65 26.83
C LYS A 225 0.04 -21.16 27.20
N ASN A 226 0.81 -20.73 28.20
CA ASN A 226 0.83 -19.32 28.63
C ASN A 226 1.35 -18.36 27.55
N LEU A 227 1.98 -18.87 26.48
CA LEU A 227 2.46 -18.03 25.38
C LEU A 227 1.34 -17.37 24.55
N PHE A 228 0.12 -17.90 24.55
CA PHE A 228 -0.99 -17.24 23.84
C PHE A 228 -1.53 -16.01 24.57
N SER A 229 -1.30 -15.86 25.88
CA SER A 229 -1.71 -14.65 26.62
C SER A 229 -0.65 -13.55 26.59
N LYS A 230 0.52 -13.85 26.03
CA LYS A 230 1.61 -12.90 25.89
C LYS A 230 1.35 -11.98 24.70
N LYS A 231 1.61 -10.70 24.87
CA LYS A 231 1.37 -9.68 23.85
C LYS A 231 2.67 -9.12 23.31
N ASP A 232 2.63 -8.67 22.06
CA ASP A 232 3.71 -7.91 21.42
C ASP A 232 3.70 -6.42 21.81
N ASN A 233 4.59 -5.63 21.19
CA ASN A 233 4.68 -4.18 21.46
C ASN A 233 3.44 -3.39 21.04
N ASN A 234 2.61 -3.94 20.13
CA ASN A 234 1.32 -3.38 19.74
C ASN A 234 0.16 -3.89 20.61
N LYS A 235 0.47 -4.66 21.66
CA LYS A 235 -0.50 -5.28 22.56
C LYS A 235 -1.41 -6.27 21.84
N MET A 236 -0.88 -6.93 20.81
CA MET A 236 -1.54 -8.02 20.09
C MET A 236 -1.05 -9.36 20.65
N ASN A 237 -1.97 -10.29 20.88
CA ASN A 237 -1.68 -11.68 21.22
C ASN A 237 -1.55 -12.55 19.93
N PRO A 238 -1.07 -13.80 20.00
CA PRO A 238 -0.93 -14.68 18.84
C PRO A 238 -2.24 -14.95 18.07
N ALA A 239 -3.41 -14.92 18.72
CA ALA A 239 -4.69 -15.10 18.04
C ALA A 239 -5.00 -13.95 17.08
N HIS A 240 -4.65 -12.70 17.45
CA HIS A 240 -4.75 -11.56 16.53
C HIS A 240 -3.87 -11.75 15.29
N TRP A 241 -2.66 -12.32 15.47
CA TRP A 241 -1.75 -12.63 14.37
C TRP A 241 -2.25 -13.79 13.50
N ALA A 242 -2.83 -14.84 14.08
CA ALA A 242 -3.51 -15.90 13.33
C ALA A 242 -4.66 -15.34 12.47
N ALA A 243 -5.48 -14.44 13.03
CA ALA A 243 -6.57 -13.80 12.32
C ALA A 243 -6.07 -12.90 11.18
N LEU A 244 -4.98 -12.15 11.41
CA LEU A 244 -4.32 -11.33 10.41
C LEU A 244 -3.70 -12.17 9.26
N GLY A 245 -3.30 -13.41 9.55
CA GLY A 245 -2.83 -14.37 8.55
C GLY A 245 -3.91 -15.30 7.99
N GLY A 246 -5.17 -15.16 8.39
CA GLY A 246 -6.29 -15.97 7.90
C GLY A 246 -6.30 -17.42 8.42
N LYS A 247 -5.57 -17.72 9.49
CA LYS A 247 -5.27 -19.09 9.94
C LYS A 247 -6.34 -19.63 10.90
N ILE A 248 -7.50 -20.03 10.34
CA ILE A 248 -8.66 -20.52 11.10
C ILE A 248 -8.34 -21.78 11.90
N ASN A 249 -7.54 -22.69 11.34
CA ASN A 249 -7.08 -23.90 12.03
C ASN A 249 -6.30 -23.55 13.32
N ILE A 250 -5.48 -22.52 13.29
CA ILE A 250 -4.76 -22.01 14.47
C ILE A 250 -5.70 -21.35 15.47
N LEU A 251 -6.67 -20.54 15.01
CA LEU A 251 -7.68 -19.95 15.89
C LEU A 251 -8.49 -21.03 16.64
N LYS A 252 -8.92 -22.08 15.93
CA LYS A 252 -9.61 -23.25 16.52
C LYS A 252 -8.73 -24.00 17.52
N LEU A 253 -7.45 -24.18 17.19
CA LEU A 253 -6.47 -24.79 18.09
C LEU A 253 -6.31 -23.97 19.37
N MET A 254 -6.06 -22.66 19.27
CA MET A 254 -5.92 -21.78 20.44
C MET A 254 -7.19 -21.78 21.30
N MET A 255 -8.37 -21.76 20.68
CA MET A 255 -9.65 -21.89 21.37
C MET A 255 -9.75 -23.22 22.16
N SER A 256 -9.31 -24.35 21.61
CA SER A 256 -9.31 -25.63 22.34
C SER A 256 -8.37 -25.65 23.56
N PHE A 257 -7.37 -24.76 23.60
CA PHE A 257 -6.48 -24.56 24.75
C PHE A 257 -6.99 -23.46 25.71
N GLY A 258 -8.18 -22.90 25.48
CA GLY A 258 -8.82 -21.91 26.33
C GLY A 258 -8.43 -20.46 26.03
N CYS A 259 -7.90 -20.16 24.85
CA CYS A 259 -7.65 -18.78 24.42
C CYS A 259 -8.97 -18.03 24.19
N ASP A 260 -9.11 -16.85 24.78
CA ASP A 260 -10.24 -15.95 24.51
C ASP A 260 -10.04 -15.21 23.19
N LEU A 261 -10.70 -15.67 22.13
CA LEU A 261 -10.66 -15.02 20.81
C LEU A 261 -11.44 -13.69 20.76
N ALA A 262 -12.22 -13.36 21.80
CA ALA A 262 -12.91 -12.07 21.90
C ALA A 262 -12.03 -10.97 22.52
N GLU A 263 -10.85 -11.32 23.03
CA GLU A 263 -9.90 -10.34 23.55
C GLU A 263 -9.59 -9.29 22.48
N LYS A 264 -9.61 -8.01 22.89
CA LYS A 264 -9.29 -6.88 22.02
C LYS A 264 -7.87 -6.39 22.29
N THR A 265 -7.27 -5.76 21.28
CA THR A 265 -5.98 -5.07 21.46
C THR A 265 -6.13 -3.89 22.43
N GLU A 266 -5.17 -3.70 23.33
CA GLU A 266 -5.27 -2.64 24.34
C GLU A 266 -5.14 -1.23 23.75
N LYS A 267 -4.46 -1.07 22.60
CA LYS A 267 -4.18 0.26 22.05
C LYS A 267 -5.35 0.80 21.23
N TYR A 268 -5.98 -0.04 20.43
CA TYR A 268 -7.03 0.36 19.48
C TYR A 268 -8.35 -0.38 19.68
N GLU A 269 -8.45 -1.32 20.63
CA GLU A 269 -9.65 -2.12 20.89
C GLU A 269 -10.12 -2.93 19.67
N GLU A 270 -9.16 -3.51 18.94
CA GLU A 270 -9.42 -4.30 17.74
C GLU A 270 -9.51 -5.78 18.06
N ASN A 271 -10.44 -6.49 17.40
CA ASN A 271 -10.66 -7.93 17.57
C ASN A 271 -10.20 -8.71 16.33
N ILE A 272 -10.30 -10.04 16.38
CA ILE A 272 -9.89 -10.92 15.26
C ILE A 272 -10.63 -10.65 13.94
N VAL A 273 -11.88 -10.18 13.96
CA VAL A 273 -12.65 -9.86 12.73
C VAL A 273 -12.09 -8.61 12.06
N LEU A 274 -11.71 -7.60 12.84
CA LEU A 274 -11.07 -6.39 12.33
C LEU A 274 -9.73 -6.73 11.65
N PHE A 275 -8.90 -7.59 12.27
CA PHE A 275 -7.66 -8.08 11.64
C PHE A 275 -7.90 -8.92 10.39
N ALA A 276 -8.94 -9.76 10.37
CA ALA A 276 -9.33 -10.50 9.19
C ALA A 276 -9.72 -9.58 8.03
N CYS A 277 -10.46 -8.49 8.29
CA CYS A 277 -10.82 -7.49 7.28
C CYS A 277 -9.61 -6.68 6.80
N ILE A 278 -8.57 -6.54 7.62
CA ILE A 278 -7.30 -5.92 7.21
C ILE A 278 -6.52 -6.86 6.26
N GLY A 279 -6.57 -8.17 6.49
CA GLY A 279 -5.83 -9.19 5.74
C GLY A 279 -6.58 -9.86 4.59
N ASP A 280 -7.81 -9.45 4.28
CA ASP A 280 -8.71 -10.07 3.28
C ASP A 280 -9.14 -11.51 3.58
N TRP A 281 -9.35 -11.84 4.86
CA TRP A 281 -9.70 -13.20 5.28
C TRP A 281 -11.19 -13.36 5.59
N ILE A 282 -12.00 -13.50 4.53
CA ILE A 282 -13.46 -13.70 4.66
C ILE A 282 -13.81 -14.93 5.51
N ASP A 283 -13.02 -15.99 5.44
CA ASP A 283 -13.34 -17.23 6.14
C ASP A 283 -13.16 -17.10 7.68
N VAL A 284 -12.28 -16.21 8.15
CA VAL A 284 -12.22 -15.86 9.59
C VAL A 284 -13.47 -15.10 10.00
N CYS A 285 -13.99 -14.22 9.13
CA CYS A 285 -15.26 -13.52 9.39
C CYS A 285 -16.44 -14.50 9.45
N LYS A 286 -16.50 -15.47 8.52
CA LYS A 286 -17.49 -16.56 8.54
C LYS A 286 -17.36 -17.44 9.77
N PHE A 287 -16.13 -17.79 10.17
CA PHE A 287 -15.87 -18.53 11.40
C PHE A 287 -16.46 -17.82 12.62
N ALA A 288 -16.21 -16.51 12.77
CA ALA A 288 -16.79 -15.72 13.86
C ALA A 288 -18.31 -15.67 13.80
N ALA A 289 -18.90 -15.49 12.60
CA ALA A 289 -20.35 -15.42 12.41
C ALA A 289 -21.10 -16.71 12.79
N ASN A 290 -20.47 -17.86 12.53
CA ASN A 290 -21.04 -19.19 12.80
C ASN A 290 -20.84 -19.65 14.25
N HIS A 291 -20.13 -18.88 15.07
CA HIS A 291 -19.90 -19.20 16.47
C HIS A 291 -20.70 -18.26 17.37
N ALA A 292 -21.64 -18.80 18.16
CA ALA A 292 -22.57 -17.99 18.96
C ALA A 292 -21.84 -16.96 19.85
N THR A 293 -20.72 -17.34 20.46
CA THR A 293 -19.88 -16.48 21.30
C THR A 293 -19.22 -15.31 20.53
N TYR A 294 -18.86 -15.51 19.25
CA TYR A 294 -18.02 -14.57 18.49
C TYR A 294 -18.79 -13.79 17.43
N LYS A 295 -20.06 -14.09 17.20
CA LYS A 295 -20.90 -13.40 16.21
C LYS A 295 -20.96 -11.89 16.45
N SER A 296 -20.99 -11.45 17.72
CA SER A 296 -21.01 -10.02 18.07
C SER A 296 -19.73 -9.27 17.65
N LEU A 297 -18.61 -9.97 17.42
CA LEU A 297 -17.35 -9.36 16.98
C LEU A 297 -17.47 -8.71 15.60
N LEU A 298 -18.42 -9.14 14.76
CA LEU A 298 -18.72 -8.53 13.45
C LEU A 298 -19.19 -7.07 13.58
N HIS A 299 -19.83 -6.72 14.70
CA HIS A 299 -20.42 -5.39 14.92
C HIS A 299 -19.55 -4.49 15.80
N ALA A 300 -18.41 -4.98 16.27
CA ALA A 300 -17.54 -4.23 17.15
C ALA A 300 -16.93 -3.02 16.43
N LYS A 301 -16.75 -1.94 17.19
CA LYS A 301 -15.98 -0.77 16.77
C LYS A 301 -14.67 -0.72 17.53
N ASN A 302 -13.61 -0.29 16.86
CA ASN A 302 -12.35 0.04 17.50
C ASN A 302 -12.44 1.43 18.19
N ARG A 303 -11.36 1.86 18.86
CA ARG A 303 -11.31 3.15 19.57
C ARG A 303 -11.53 4.39 18.69
N GLU A 304 -11.30 4.27 17.39
CA GLU A 304 -11.53 5.35 16.42
C GLU A 304 -12.95 5.28 15.82
N GLY A 305 -13.79 4.37 16.29
CA GLY A 305 -15.15 4.15 15.79
C GLY A 305 -15.20 3.33 14.51
N TRP A 306 -14.08 2.74 14.07
CA TRP A 306 -14.05 1.92 12.86
C TRP A 306 -14.64 0.54 13.10
N ASN A 307 -15.58 0.15 12.25
CA ASN A 307 -16.13 -1.20 12.20
C ASN A 307 -15.52 -2.03 11.04
N PRO A 308 -15.76 -3.35 11.00
CA PRO A 308 -15.22 -4.23 9.96
C PRO A 308 -15.61 -3.80 8.53
N ILE A 309 -16.82 -3.29 8.32
CA ILE A 309 -17.30 -2.93 6.98
C ILE A 309 -16.58 -1.69 6.43
N GLN A 310 -16.18 -0.75 7.28
CA GLN A 310 -15.32 0.39 6.89
C GLN A 310 -13.90 -0.06 6.48
N TYR A 311 -13.34 -1.08 7.12
CA TYR A 311 -12.04 -1.65 6.71
C TYR A 311 -12.13 -2.32 5.33
N ALA A 312 -13.16 -3.14 5.10
CA ALA A 312 -13.41 -3.75 3.80
C ALA A 312 -13.64 -2.67 2.71
N ALA A 313 -14.43 -1.63 3.04
CA ALA A 313 -14.68 -0.48 2.17
C ALA A 313 -13.42 0.30 1.81
N LYS A 314 -12.46 0.43 2.72
CA LYS A 314 -11.17 1.10 2.45
C LYS A 314 -10.31 0.32 1.47
N ARG A 315 -10.27 -1.00 1.62
CA ARG A 315 -9.37 -1.89 0.89
C ARG A 315 -9.93 -2.40 -0.44
N GLY A 316 -11.25 -2.32 -0.63
CA GLY A 316 -11.90 -2.86 -1.82
C GLY A 316 -12.24 -4.35 -1.71
N TYR A 317 -12.24 -4.90 -0.49
CA TYR A 317 -12.56 -6.31 -0.26
C TYR A 317 -14.07 -6.54 -0.36
N PHE A 318 -14.57 -6.57 -1.59
CA PHE A 318 -16.00 -6.57 -1.91
C PHE A 318 -16.76 -7.76 -1.30
N GLU A 319 -16.18 -8.96 -1.35
CA GLU A 319 -16.82 -10.15 -0.78
C GLU A 319 -16.94 -10.09 0.75
N ILE A 320 -15.91 -9.58 1.44
CA ILE A 320 -15.99 -9.32 2.88
C ILE A 320 -17.03 -8.25 3.17
N PHE A 321 -17.03 -7.15 2.40
CA PHE A 321 -18.00 -6.07 2.55
C PHE A 321 -19.44 -6.61 2.45
N LYS A 322 -19.73 -7.38 1.40
CA LYS A 322 -21.05 -7.97 1.15
C LYS A 322 -21.45 -8.97 2.23
N PHE A 323 -20.50 -9.78 2.70
CA PHE A 323 -20.72 -10.71 3.80
C PHE A 323 -21.10 -9.99 5.10
N LEU A 324 -20.35 -8.96 5.48
CA LEU A 324 -20.62 -8.16 6.68
C LEU A 324 -21.96 -7.43 6.57
N TYR A 325 -22.26 -6.85 5.41
CA TYR A 325 -23.54 -6.20 5.13
C TYR A 325 -24.72 -7.16 5.33
N THR A 326 -24.61 -8.37 4.75
CA THR A 326 -25.66 -9.39 4.86
C THR A 326 -25.84 -9.91 6.29
N ASN A 327 -24.81 -9.81 7.12
CA ASN A 327 -24.86 -10.11 8.56
C ASN A 327 -25.32 -8.91 9.41
N GLY A 328 -25.81 -7.82 8.80
CA GLY A 328 -26.39 -6.68 9.52
C GLY A 328 -25.36 -5.77 10.17
N VAL A 329 -24.10 -5.76 9.71
CA VAL A 329 -23.12 -4.77 10.16
C VAL A 329 -23.53 -3.40 9.65
N ASP A 330 -23.58 -2.42 10.56
CA ASP A 330 -24.10 -1.08 10.28
C ASP A 330 -23.22 -0.28 9.31
N CYS A 331 -23.74 -0.04 8.11
CA CYS A 331 -23.11 0.81 7.08
C CYS A 331 -23.16 2.31 7.38
N TYR A 332 -24.08 2.76 8.24
CA TYR A 332 -24.24 4.16 8.64
C TYR A 332 -23.30 4.56 9.77
N SER A 333 -22.59 3.61 10.36
CA SER A 333 -21.62 3.87 11.42
C SER A 333 -20.58 4.91 10.96
N GLU A 334 -20.42 5.93 11.80
CA GLU A 334 -19.46 7.01 11.60
C GLU A 334 -18.19 6.78 12.42
N SER A 335 -17.03 7.02 11.81
CA SER A 335 -15.77 7.07 12.58
C SER A 335 -15.79 8.25 13.56
N PHE A 336 -15.33 8.04 14.79
CA PHE A 336 -15.46 9.03 15.87
C PHE A 336 -14.67 10.30 15.65
N LYS A 337 -13.63 10.24 14.82
CA LYS A 337 -12.72 11.36 14.62
C LYS A 337 -13.04 12.23 13.41
N THR A 338 -13.63 11.63 12.38
CA THR A 338 -13.87 12.33 11.11
C THR A 338 -15.34 12.35 10.71
N GLY A 339 -16.21 11.54 11.32
CA GLY A 339 -17.59 11.40 10.87
C GLY A 339 -17.74 10.56 9.59
N LYS A 340 -16.66 9.98 9.05
CA LYS A 340 -16.73 9.18 7.81
C LYS A 340 -17.54 7.91 7.98
N THR A 341 -18.46 7.66 7.05
CA THR A 341 -19.19 6.40 6.84
C THR A 341 -18.39 5.45 5.94
N CYS A 342 -18.86 4.22 5.75
CA CYS A 342 -18.22 3.29 4.81
C CYS A 342 -18.24 3.78 3.36
N LEU A 343 -19.29 4.52 2.93
CA LEU A 343 -19.35 5.12 1.59
C LEU A 343 -18.27 6.19 1.41
N HIS A 344 -18.10 7.09 2.39
CA HIS A 344 -17.01 8.08 2.36
C HIS A 344 -15.65 7.42 2.19
N THR A 345 -15.40 6.35 2.94
CA THR A 345 -14.15 5.58 2.87
C THR A 345 -13.98 4.89 1.51
N ALA A 346 -15.01 4.26 0.95
CA ALA A 346 -14.96 3.63 -0.37
C ALA A 346 -14.69 4.66 -1.48
N CYS A 347 -15.40 5.80 -1.46
CA CYS A 347 -15.21 6.90 -2.40
C CYS A 347 -13.77 7.44 -2.35
N GLU A 348 -13.24 7.67 -1.15
CA GLU A 348 -11.90 8.21 -0.92
C GLU A 348 -10.79 7.30 -1.48
N ASN A 349 -11.02 6.00 -1.49
CA ASN A 349 -10.04 4.99 -1.94
C ASN A 349 -10.36 4.44 -3.34
N GLY A 350 -11.36 4.98 -4.04
CA GLY A 350 -11.67 4.59 -5.42
C GLY A 350 -12.31 3.20 -5.57
N GLN A 351 -12.97 2.69 -4.52
CA GLN A 351 -13.54 1.33 -4.52
C GLN A 351 -14.91 1.30 -5.21
N VAL A 352 -14.89 1.27 -6.55
CA VAL A 352 -16.07 1.42 -7.42
C VAL A 352 -17.19 0.42 -7.08
N ASP A 353 -16.88 -0.87 -6.97
CA ASP A 353 -17.90 -1.91 -6.77
C ASP A 353 -18.62 -1.79 -5.42
N ILE A 354 -17.86 -1.44 -4.37
CA ILE A 354 -18.43 -1.17 -3.05
C ILE A 354 -19.30 0.08 -3.09
N CYS A 355 -18.86 1.16 -3.73
CA CYS A 355 -19.67 2.37 -3.90
C CYS A 355 -20.99 2.08 -4.63
N LYS A 356 -20.94 1.38 -5.77
CA LYS A 356 -22.13 0.99 -6.53
C LYS A 356 -23.07 0.12 -5.70
N PHE A 357 -22.54 -0.83 -4.95
CA PHE A 357 -23.35 -1.68 -4.05
C PHE A 357 -24.03 -0.86 -2.96
N ILE A 358 -23.30 0.01 -2.26
CA ILE A 358 -23.86 0.87 -1.20
C ILE A 358 -24.94 1.78 -1.79
N LEU A 359 -24.67 2.46 -2.90
CA LEU A 359 -25.61 3.40 -3.52
C LEU A 359 -26.88 2.71 -4.03
N ASN A 360 -26.81 1.42 -4.37
CA ASN A 360 -27.99 0.64 -4.74
C ASN A 360 -28.81 0.16 -3.54
N LYS A 361 -28.18 -0.08 -2.39
CA LYS A 361 -28.85 -0.61 -1.19
C LYS A 361 -29.27 0.47 -0.20
N ASN A 362 -28.50 1.54 -0.10
CA ASN A 362 -28.62 2.64 0.85
C ASN A 362 -28.29 3.96 0.13
N PRO A 363 -29.11 4.39 -0.86
CA PRO A 363 -28.84 5.56 -1.70
C PRO A 363 -28.73 6.87 -0.90
N ASP A 364 -29.40 6.96 0.25
CA ASP A 364 -29.39 8.11 1.17
C ASP A 364 -28.02 8.34 1.84
N LEU A 365 -27.15 7.32 1.90
CA LEU A 365 -25.78 7.49 2.42
C LEU A 365 -24.95 8.51 1.62
N LYS A 366 -25.33 8.81 0.37
CA LYS A 366 -24.65 9.82 -0.44
C LYS A 366 -24.77 11.23 0.15
N ASP A 367 -25.84 11.51 0.90
CA ASP A 367 -26.14 12.82 1.48
C ASP A 367 -25.58 12.97 2.90
N LYS A 368 -25.06 11.88 3.50
CA LYS A 368 -24.35 11.99 4.77
C LYS A 368 -23.10 12.83 4.59
N GLU A 369 -22.79 13.61 5.61
CA GLU A 369 -21.64 14.48 5.65
C GLU A 369 -20.70 14.04 6.77
N ASP A 370 -19.41 14.17 6.54
CA ASP A 370 -18.40 14.04 7.58
C ASP A 370 -18.36 15.31 8.47
N TYR A 371 -17.49 15.36 9.47
CA TYR A 371 -17.39 16.53 10.37
C TYR A 371 -16.85 17.80 9.71
N ASN A 372 -16.35 17.71 8.47
CA ASN A 372 -15.98 18.87 7.66
C ASN A 372 -17.03 19.15 6.58
N HIS A 373 -18.27 18.69 6.76
CA HIS A 373 -19.36 18.84 5.79
C HIS A 373 -19.05 18.23 4.41
N GLN A 374 -18.16 17.24 4.34
CA GLN A 374 -17.85 16.54 3.09
C GLN A 374 -18.83 15.39 2.85
N HIS A 375 -19.58 15.46 1.75
CA HIS A 375 -20.39 14.34 1.24
C HIS A 375 -19.59 13.41 0.31
N ALA A 376 -20.19 12.31 -0.15
CA ALA A 376 -19.54 11.27 -0.97
C ALA A 376 -18.84 11.81 -2.24
N GLY A 377 -19.40 12.83 -2.90
CA GLY A 377 -18.82 13.48 -4.08
C GLY A 377 -17.46 14.13 -3.82
N HIS A 378 -17.25 14.73 -2.64
CA HIS A 378 -15.94 15.28 -2.24
C HIS A 378 -14.88 14.19 -2.12
N PHE A 379 -15.25 13.02 -1.61
CA PHE A 379 -14.34 11.88 -1.50
C PHE A 379 -14.08 11.21 -2.85
N ALA A 380 -15.07 11.16 -3.75
CA ALA A 380 -14.87 10.71 -5.13
C ALA A 380 -13.90 11.63 -5.89
N ALA A 381 -14.01 12.95 -5.68
CA ALA A 381 -13.07 13.92 -6.24
C ALA A 381 -11.63 13.73 -5.73
N LYS A 382 -11.46 13.21 -4.51
CA LYS A 382 -10.14 12.88 -3.95
C LYS A 382 -9.52 11.65 -4.61
N SER A 383 -10.28 10.58 -4.85
CA SER A 383 -9.77 9.41 -5.58
C SER A 383 -9.65 9.66 -7.08
N GLY A 384 -10.40 10.62 -7.62
CA GLY A 384 -10.42 10.94 -9.04
C GLY A 384 -11.24 9.97 -9.89
N SER A 385 -12.01 9.08 -9.25
CA SER A 385 -12.80 8.06 -9.95
C SER A 385 -14.04 8.67 -10.59
N THR A 386 -14.01 8.77 -11.93
CA THR A 386 -15.17 9.19 -12.72
C THR A 386 -16.30 8.17 -12.64
N GLU A 387 -16.00 6.88 -12.50
CA GLU A 387 -17.03 5.85 -12.33
C GLU A 387 -17.84 6.00 -11.04
N ILE A 388 -17.19 6.36 -9.93
CA ILE A 388 -17.90 6.67 -8.67
C ILE A 388 -18.72 7.95 -8.84
N LEU A 389 -18.17 8.95 -9.54
CA LEU A 389 -18.88 10.18 -9.86
C LEU A 389 -20.18 9.89 -10.65
N PHE A 390 -20.12 9.04 -11.68
CA PHE A 390 -21.29 8.58 -12.43
C PHE A 390 -22.28 7.81 -11.53
N ALA A 391 -21.80 6.86 -10.72
CA ALA A 391 -22.67 6.10 -9.82
C ALA A 391 -23.41 7.00 -8.80
N LEU A 392 -22.74 8.06 -8.32
CA LEU A 392 -23.39 9.08 -7.48
C LEU A 392 -24.47 9.86 -8.24
N ASN A 393 -24.20 10.24 -9.49
CA ASN A 393 -25.14 10.97 -10.35
C ASN A 393 -26.34 10.11 -10.80
N GLU A 394 -26.23 8.78 -10.79
CA GLU A 394 -27.41 7.92 -10.98
C GLU A 394 -28.39 8.01 -9.80
N LYS A 395 -27.92 8.43 -8.63
CA LYS A 395 -28.74 8.55 -7.41
C LYS A 395 -29.00 10.00 -6.99
N ALA A 396 -28.36 10.97 -7.62
CA ALA A 396 -28.42 12.40 -7.28
C ALA A 396 -28.40 13.28 -8.53
N ASP A 397 -28.90 14.51 -8.41
CA ASP A 397 -28.87 15.49 -9.50
C ASP A 397 -27.62 16.38 -9.45
N LEU A 398 -27.34 17.08 -10.55
CA LEU A 398 -26.19 18.00 -10.66
C LEU A 398 -26.01 19.00 -9.48
N PRO A 399 -27.07 19.57 -8.88
CA PRO A 399 -26.92 20.45 -7.71
C PRO A 399 -26.24 19.79 -6.50
N PHE A 400 -26.31 18.46 -6.35
CA PHE A 400 -25.60 17.74 -5.30
C PHE A 400 -24.09 17.99 -5.36
N PHE A 401 -23.52 18.01 -6.56
CA PHE A 401 -22.08 18.18 -6.78
C PHE A 401 -21.59 19.63 -6.58
N LYS A 402 -22.52 20.58 -6.44
CA LYS A 402 -22.22 21.99 -6.15
C LYS A 402 -22.24 22.30 -4.66
N LYS A 403 -22.67 21.37 -3.81
CA LYS A 403 -22.61 21.54 -2.36
C LYS A 403 -21.15 21.66 -1.90
N VAL A 404 -20.94 22.52 -0.92
CA VAL A 404 -19.61 22.86 -0.40
C VAL A 404 -19.41 22.28 0.98
N ALA A 405 -18.18 21.89 1.27
CA ALA A 405 -17.70 21.51 2.59
C ALA A 405 -17.25 22.74 3.40
N THR A 406 -16.78 22.52 4.64
CA THR A 406 -16.15 23.55 5.49
C THR A 406 -15.08 24.34 4.73
N ASP A 407 -14.93 25.64 5.02
CA ASP A 407 -14.04 26.58 4.30
C ASP A 407 -14.51 26.82 2.85
N ASN A 408 -15.80 26.63 2.55
CA ASN A 408 -16.39 26.75 1.21
C ASN A 408 -15.63 25.90 0.15
N ILE A 409 -15.23 24.68 0.51
CA ILE A 409 -14.49 23.79 -0.39
C ILE A 409 -15.48 22.97 -1.20
N ASN A 410 -15.54 23.18 -2.52
CA ASN A 410 -16.29 22.33 -3.44
C ASN A 410 -15.47 21.10 -3.92
N ILE A 411 -16.10 20.24 -4.73
CA ILE A 411 -15.46 19.03 -5.27
C ILE A 411 -14.32 19.33 -6.26
N LEU A 412 -14.37 20.46 -6.99
CA LEU A 412 -13.32 20.84 -7.94
C LEU A 412 -12.02 21.18 -7.22
N HIS A 413 -12.10 21.94 -6.13
CA HIS A 413 -10.95 22.24 -5.27
C HIS A 413 -10.20 20.97 -4.84
N ILE A 414 -10.94 19.91 -4.51
CA ILE A 414 -10.36 18.62 -4.14
C ILE A 414 -9.75 17.93 -5.36
N ALA A 415 -10.45 17.87 -6.50
CA ALA A 415 -9.93 17.25 -7.72
C ALA A 415 -8.61 17.91 -8.17
N CYS A 416 -8.53 19.25 -8.13
CA CYS A 416 -7.31 20.02 -8.42
C CYS A 416 -6.17 19.68 -7.47
N LYS A 417 -6.45 19.64 -6.16
CA LYS A 417 -5.49 19.28 -5.11
C LYS A 417 -4.88 17.90 -5.29
N TYR A 418 -5.61 16.97 -5.91
CA TYR A 418 -5.12 15.61 -6.13
C TYR A 418 -4.65 15.37 -7.57
N GLY A 419 -4.74 16.37 -8.46
CA GLY A 419 -4.31 16.23 -9.85
C GLY A 419 -5.23 15.36 -10.71
N ASN A 420 -6.51 15.28 -10.37
CA ASN A 420 -7.47 14.36 -11.00
C ASN A 420 -8.06 14.95 -12.29
N LEU A 421 -7.24 15.02 -13.35
CA LEU A 421 -7.61 15.65 -14.63
C LEU A 421 -8.88 15.07 -15.26
N ASN A 422 -9.02 13.75 -15.32
CA ASN A 422 -10.20 13.11 -15.93
C ASN A 422 -11.47 13.44 -15.15
N PHE A 423 -11.37 13.59 -13.83
CA PHE A 423 -12.48 14.04 -13.00
C PHE A 423 -12.87 15.49 -13.36
N CYS A 424 -11.89 16.40 -13.49
CA CYS A 424 -12.15 17.78 -13.93
C CYS A 424 -12.78 17.85 -15.33
N LYS A 425 -12.29 17.05 -16.29
CA LYS A 425 -12.89 16.93 -17.63
C LYS A 425 -14.33 16.44 -17.56
N GLN A 426 -14.64 15.52 -16.65
CA GLN A 426 -16.00 15.06 -16.47
C GLN A 426 -16.92 16.17 -15.94
N LEU A 427 -16.43 17.02 -15.05
CA LEU A 427 -17.18 18.20 -14.60
C LEU A 427 -17.39 19.22 -15.74
N GLU A 428 -16.44 19.37 -16.66
CA GLU A 428 -16.60 20.17 -17.90
C GLU A 428 -17.72 19.60 -18.75
N ASN A 429 -17.69 18.27 -19.00
CA ASN A 429 -18.68 17.57 -19.79
C ASN A 429 -20.10 17.68 -19.21
N TRP A 430 -20.23 17.77 -17.88
CA TRP A 430 -21.51 17.97 -17.20
C TRP A 430 -21.97 19.44 -17.15
N GLY A 431 -21.16 20.37 -17.66
CA GLY A 431 -21.49 21.79 -17.71
C GLY A 431 -21.50 22.48 -16.34
N ILE A 432 -20.95 21.86 -15.30
CA ILE A 432 -20.89 22.43 -13.94
C ILE A 432 -19.52 23.00 -13.59
N LEU A 433 -18.50 22.79 -14.44
CA LEU A 433 -17.13 23.21 -14.15
C LEU A 433 -16.99 24.73 -13.99
N ASN A 434 -17.64 25.52 -14.85
CA ASN A 434 -17.54 26.98 -14.80
C ASN A 434 -18.05 27.53 -13.46
N ASP A 435 -19.21 27.06 -12.99
CA ASP A 435 -19.78 27.45 -11.70
C ASP A 435 -18.80 27.12 -10.55
N LEU A 436 -18.27 25.90 -10.55
CA LEU A 436 -17.32 25.44 -9.52
C LEU A 436 -15.99 26.21 -9.55
N CYS A 437 -15.56 26.71 -10.71
CA CYS A 437 -14.34 27.53 -10.85
C CYS A 437 -14.45 28.89 -10.15
N GLN A 438 -15.67 29.43 -10.02
CA GLN A 438 -15.89 30.76 -9.44
C GLN A 438 -15.88 30.75 -7.90
N ASP A 439 -16.08 29.58 -7.28
CA ASP A 439 -16.07 29.46 -5.84
C ASP A 439 -14.68 29.75 -5.27
N ILE A 440 -14.65 30.52 -4.18
CA ILE A 440 -13.45 30.77 -3.38
C ILE A 440 -13.67 30.29 -1.96
N THR A 441 -12.61 29.75 -1.34
CA THR A 441 -12.68 29.36 0.07
C THR A 441 -12.86 30.56 1.00
N GLU A 442 -13.15 30.32 2.28
CA GLU A 442 -13.18 31.40 3.28
C GLU A 442 -11.81 32.08 3.42
N LYS A 443 -10.71 31.38 3.10
CA LYS A 443 -9.36 31.97 3.02
C LYS A 443 -9.08 32.70 1.70
N GLY A 444 -10.06 32.76 0.81
CA GLY A 444 -9.93 33.32 -0.54
C GLY A 444 -9.04 32.47 -1.44
N TRP A 445 -9.04 31.15 -1.33
CA TRP A 445 -8.36 30.30 -2.33
C TRP A 445 -9.34 29.95 -3.43
N ASN A 446 -8.96 30.16 -4.69
CA ASN A 446 -9.66 29.57 -5.82
C ASN A 446 -8.99 28.26 -6.25
N ALA A 447 -9.54 27.59 -7.26
CA ALA A 447 -9.02 26.32 -7.78
C ALA A 447 -7.55 26.38 -8.23
N ALA A 448 -7.07 27.55 -8.71
CA ALA A 448 -5.70 27.76 -9.14
C ALA A 448 -4.69 27.43 -8.01
N LEU A 449 -4.97 27.89 -6.78
CA LEU A 449 -4.09 27.65 -5.63
C LEU A 449 -4.06 26.16 -5.24
N PHE A 450 -5.16 25.43 -5.41
CA PHE A 450 -5.21 24.00 -5.11
C PHE A 450 -4.40 23.14 -6.08
N ILE A 451 -4.23 23.56 -7.34
CA ILE A 451 -3.37 22.85 -8.32
C ILE A 451 -1.93 22.73 -7.81
N THR A 452 -1.47 23.67 -7.00
CA THR A 452 -0.10 23.67 -6.46
C THR A 452 0.13 22.68 -5.31
N GLU A 453 -0.94 22.05 -4.79
CA GLU A 453 -0.91 21.19 -3.62
C GLU A 453 -0.85 19.70 -4.00
N ARG A 454 -0.12 18.89 -3.22
CA ARG A 454 -0.09 17.39 -3.15
C ARG A 454 0.12 16.56 -4.43
N CYS A 455 -0.25 17.03 -5.61
CA CYS A 455 -0.01 16.31 -6.86
C CYS A 455 1.49 16.30 -7.17
N VAL A 456 2.03 15.14 -7.54
CA VAL A 456 3.45 14.99 -7.91
C VAL A 456 3.65 15.20 -9.41
N ASP A 457 2.64 14.87 -10.22
CA ASP A 457 2.65 14.96 -11.68
C ASP A 457 2.46 16.42 -12.12
N GLU A 458 3.55 17.07 -12.54
CA GLU A 458 3.53 18.48 -12.98
C GLU A 458 2.81 18.68 -14.30
N GLU A 459 2.86 17.70 -15.21
CA GLU A 459 2.19 17.79 -16.51
C GLU A 459 0.67 17.79 -16.33
N LYS A 460 0.13 16.86 -15.52
CA LYS A 460 -1.31 16.84 -15.22
C LYS A 460 -1.78 18.12 -14.55
N ARG A 461 -0.97 18.73 -13.68
CA ARG A 461 -1.30 20.02 -13.05
C ARG A 461 -1.44 21.13 -14.07
N ILE A 462 -0.52 21.20 -15.04
CA ILE A 462 -0.58 22.18 -16.13
C ILE A 462 -1.82 21.93 -16.99
N GLN A 463 -2.11 20.68 -17.36
CA GLN A 463 -3.31 20.36 -18.14
C GLN A 463 -4.61 20.71 -17.41
N ILE A 464 -4.66 20.55 -16.08
CA ILE A 464 -5.80 21.02 -15.27
C ILE A 464 -5.86 22.55 -15.32
N LEU A 465 -4.76 23.26 -15.12
CA LEU A 465 -4.75 24.73 -15.18
C LEU A 465 -5.24 25.24 -16.53
N GLU A 466 -4.82 24.63 -17.63
CA GLU A 466 -5.26 24.95 -18.99
C GLU A 466 -6.77 24.76 -19.15
N LEU A 467 -7.27 23.60 -18.72
CA LEU A 467 -8.70 23.29 -18.72
C LEU A 467 -9.51 24.33 -17.94
N LEU A 468 -9.06 24.69 -16.73
CA LEU A 468 -9.78 25.64 -15.90
C LEU A 468 -9.71 27.06 -16.45
N THR A 469 -8.55 27.48 -16.98
CA THR A 469 -8.39 28.80 -17.62
C THR A 469 -9.34 28.94 -18.82
N LYS A 470 -9.46 27.91 -19.66
CA LYS A 470 -10.45 27.85 -20.75
C LYS A 470 -11.88 27.99 -20.24
N ASN A 471 -12.15 27.54 -19.02
CA ASN A 471 -13.46 27.60 -18.36
C ASN A 471 -13.60 28.78 -17.40
N GLY A 472 -12.83 29.87 -17.57
CA GLY A 472 -13.04 31.13 -16.87
C GLY A 472 -12.42 31.22 -15.47
N LEU A 473 -11.43 30.39 -15.15
CA LEU A 473 -10.64 30.53 -13.92
C LEU A 473 -9.78 31.81 -13.95
N ASP A 474 -9.85 32.60 -12.89
CA ASP A 474 -8.91 33.71 -12.67
C ASP A 474 -7.55 33.19 -12.16
N VAL A 475 -6.56 33.13 -13.05
CA VAL A 475 -5.19 32.71 -12.73
C VAL A 475 -4.44 33.76 -11.89
N TYR A 476 -4.85 35.04 -11.96
CA TYR A 476 -4.20 36.16 -11.29
C TYR A 476 -4.74 36.41 -9.87
N HIS A 477 -5.69 35.58 -9.44
CA HIS A 477 -6.32 35.69 -8.13
C HIS A 477 -5.30 35.73 -6.98
N VAL A 478 -5.54 36.66 -6.06
CA VAL A 478 -4.73 36.84 -4.85
C VAL A 478 -5.55 36.43 -3.64
N SER A 479 -5.08 35.41 -2.92
CA SER A 479 -5.76 34.99 -1.68
C SER A 479 -5.69 36.05 -0.59
N ARG A 480 -6.49 35.91 0.48
CA ARG A 480 -6.48 36.85 1.62
C ARG A 480 -5.11 36.97 2.30
N ALA A 481 -4.24 35.98 2.13
CA ALA A 481 -2.86 35.99 2.63
C ALA A 481 -1.84 36.55 1.62
N GLY A 482 -2.29 37.17 0.52
CA GLY A 482 -1.42 37.69 -0.54
C GLY A 482 -0.84 36.63 -1.47
N LYS A 483 -1.24 35.35 -1.35
CA LYS A 483 -0.65 34.26 -2.16
C LYS A 483 -1.31 34.17 -3.53
N THR A 484 -0.48 34.04 -4.56
CA THR A 484 -0.86 33.72 -5.95
C THR A 484 -0.50 32.27 -6.27
N ILE A 485 -0.98 31.76 -7.42
CA ILE A 485 -0.57 30.44 -7.91
C ILE A 485 0.95 30.36 -8.12
N LEU A 486 1.58 31.41 -8.64
CA LEU A 486 3.03 31.45 -8.87
C LEU A 486 3.80 31.40 -7.55
N TYR A 487 3.36 32.18 -6.54
CA TYR A 487 3.97 32.15 -5.21
C TYR A 487 3.92 30.75 -4.61
N ASN A 488 2.75 30.09 -4.62
CA ASN A 488 2.61 28.74 -4.08
C ASN A 488 3.42 27.70 -4.87
N ALA A 489 3.47 27.80 -6.21
CA ALA A 489 4.29 26.92 -7.04
C ALA A 489 5.78 27.03 -6.67
N CYS A 490 6.27 28.24 -6.35
CA CYS A 490 7.63 28.47 -5.86
C CYS A 490 7.87 27.82 -4.47
N VAL A 491 6.96 28.03 -3.52
CA VAL A 491 7.04 27.45 -2.16
C VAL A 491 7.08 25.91 -2.23
N ASN A 492 6.23 25.33 -3.08
CA ASN A 492 6.11 23.89 -3.25
C ASN A 492 7.13 23.30 -4.24
N GLN A 493 8.10 24.10 -4.68
CA GLN A 493 9.20 23.69 -5.56
C GLN A 493 8.77 23.05 -6.90
N SER A 494 7.63 23.47 -7.47
CA SER A 494 7.07 22.92 -8.70
C SER A 494 7.65 23.63 -9.93
N LYS A 495 8.73 23.08 -10.48
CA LYS A 495 9.63 23.78 -11.42
C LYS A 495 9.01 24.00 -12.79
N GLU A 496 8.41 22.95 -13.36
CA GLU A 496 7.76 23.01 -14.67
C GLU A 496 6.50 23.87 -14.60
N LEU A 497 5.75 23.82 -13.49
CA LEU A 497 4.64 24.75 -13.27
C LEU A 497 5.12 26.21 -13.19
N VAL A 498 6.22 26.51 -12.48
CA VAL A 498 6.79 27.88 -12.45
C VAL A 498 7.21 28.33 -13.84
N LYS A 499 7.93 27.50 -14.60
CA LYS A 499 8.31 27.82 -15.99
C LYS A 499 7.09 28.09 -16.87
N TYR A 500 6.07 27.25 -16.76
CA TYR A 500 4.82 27.39 -17.50
C TYR A 500 4.14 28.72 -17.16
N LEU A 501 3.97 29.01 -15.88
CA LEU A 501 3.33 30.25 -15.39
C LEU A 501 4.08 31.50 -15.86
N LEU A 502 5.41 31.53 -15.76
CA LEU A 502 6.20 32.67 -16.23
C LEU A 502 6.15 32.86 -17.75
N LYS A 503 6.07 31.75 -18.51
CA LYS A 503 5.98 31.80 -19.97
C LYS A 503 4.61 32.30 -20.45
N HIS A 504 3.53 31.84 -19.82
CA HIS A 504 2.16 32.08 -20.30
C HIS A 504 1.42 33.20 -19.53
N PHE A 505 1.79 33.47 -18.28
CA PHE A 505 1.16 34.47 -17.41
C PHE A 505 2.22 35.36 -16.71
N PRO A 506 3.07 36.08 -17.48
CA PRO A 506 4.20 36.84 -16.93
C PRO A 506 3.81 37.92 -15.91
N ALA A 507 2.59 38.45 -15.99
CA ALA A 507 2.10 39.47 -15.05
C ALA A 507 1.98 38.98 -13.59
N LEU A 508 2.03 37.66 -13.34
CA LEU A 508 2.02 37.07 -11.99
C LEU A 508 3.19 37.52 -11.09
N VAL A 509 4.28 38.04 -11.65
CA VAL A 509 5.46 38.47 -10.90
C VAL A 509 5.24 39.81 -10.18
N GLY A 510 4.32 40.65 -10.68
CA GLY A 510 4.19 42.05 -10.24
C GLY A 510 2.79 42.44 -9.79
N ILE A 511 1.97 41.49 -9.32
CA ILE A 511 0.62 41.80 -8.83
C ILE A 511 0.71 42.65 -7.56
N GLU A 512 0.08 43.82 -7.58
CA GLU A 512 0.03 44.72 -6.42
C GLU A 512 -0.58 43.99 -5.21
N ARG A 513 0.02 44.13 -4.03
CA ARG A 513 -0.42 43.52 -2.76
C ARG A 513 -0.31 41.99 -2.69
N ALA A 514 0.22 41.34 -3.72
CA ALA A 514 0.62 39.94 -3.66
C ALA A 514 1.99 39.77 -3.00
N LEU A 515 2.23 38.62 -2.39
CA LEU A 515 3.55 38.21 -1.92
C LEU A 515 4.48 37.98 -3.12
N ASP A 516 5.71 38.48 -3.02
CA ASP A 516 6.69 38.36 -4.07
C ASP A 516 7.09 36.87 -4.29
N PRO A 517 6.79 36.29 -5.48
CA PRO A 517 7.11 34.90 -5.77
C PRO A 517 8.63 34.64 -5.89
N THR A 518 9.44 35.68 -6.14
CA THR A 518 10.91 35.56 -6.20
C THR A 518 11.53 35.38 -4.82
N LEU A 519 10.84 35.82 -3.76
CA LEU A 519 11.27 35.64 -2.37
C LEU A 519 10.71 34.35 -1.74
N ALA A 520 9.84 33.63 -2.45
CA ALA A 520 9.07 32.51 -1.91
C ALA A 520 9.88 31.21 -1.77
N SER A 521 10.92 31.01 -2.58
CA SER A 521 11.71 29.77 -2.61
C SER A 521 13.19 30.04 -2.38
N LYS A 522 13.85 29.20 -1.59
CA LYS A 522 15.32 29.17 -1.47
C LYS A 522 15.99 28.22 -2.48
N SER A 523 15.23 27.72 -3.45
CA SER A 523 15.73 26.77 -4.45
C SER A 523 16.56 27.48 -5.52
N GLU A 524 17.84 27.12 -5.64
CA GLU A 524 18.73 27.62 -6.70
C GLU A 524 18.14 27.41 -8.10
N MET A 525 17.46 26.28 -8.32
CA MET A 525 16.89 25.97 -9.63
C MET A 525 15.71 26.89 -9.98
N ILE A 526 14.88 27.27 -8.99
CA ILE A 526 13.79 28.22 -9.21
C ILE A 526 14.35 29.63 -9.44
N ASN A 527 15.38 30.01 -8.70
CA ASN A 527 16.06 31.30 -8.91
C ASN A 527 16.64 31.40 -10.32
N ALA A 528 17.29 30.34 -10.82
CA ALA A 528 17.78 30.29 -12.19
C ALA A 528 16.68 30.44 -13.26
N ILE A 529 15.46 29.93 -12.99
CA ILE A 529 14.30 30.11 -13.87
C ILE A 529 13.89 31.59 -13.90
N PHE A 530 13.84 32.27 -12.74
CA PHE A 530 13.56 33.71 -12.68
C PHE A 530 14.64 34.55 -13.37
N ASP A 531 15.92 34.20 -13.23
CA ASP A 531 17.02 34.91 -13.89
C ASP A 531 16.98 34.76 -15.42
N ASP A 532 16.64 33.58 -15.92
CA ASP A 532 16.37 33.36 -17.35
C ASP A 532 15.17 34.18 -17.84
N PHE A 533 14.08 34.19 -17.06
CA PHE A 533 12.88 34.98 -17.36
C PHE A 533 13.19 36.50 -17.44
N LYS A 534 13.89 37.05 -16.44
CA LYS A 534 14.30 38.47 -16.40
C LYS A 534 15.19 38.83 -17.60
N ARG A 535 16.15 37.97 -17.94
CA ARG A 535 17.02 38.15 -19.12
C ARG A 535 16.22 38.19 -20.42
N LYS A 536 15.20 37.34 -20.57
CA LYS A 536 14.34 37.30 -21.76
C LYS A 536 13.43 38.53 -21.87
N MET A 537 12.88 39.03 -20.76
CA MET A 537 12.08 40.27 -20.76
C MET A 537 12.93 41.49 -21.13
N SER A 538 14.11 41.65 -20.52
CA SER A 538 15.02 42.77 -20.85
C SER A 538 15.44 42.79 -22.33
N LYS A 539 15.56 41.62 -22.98
CA LYS A 539 15.83 41.55 -24.43
C LYS A 539 14.63 41.96 -25.27
N ARG A 540 13.39 41.66 -24.86
CA ARG A 540 12.17 42.07 -25.58
C ARG A 540 11.95 43.57 -25.48
N ASP A 541 12.13 44.15 -24.31
CA ASP A 541 11.97 45.60 -24.09
C ASP A 541 13.00 46.40 -24.92
N LYS A 542 14.20 45.86 -25.14
CA LYS A 542 15.22 46.47 -26.02
C LYS A 542 14.90 46.39 -27.50
N VAL A 543 14.12 45.40 -27.95
CA VAL A 543 13.72 45.25 -29.36
C VAL A 543 12.51 46.13 -29.68
N HIS A 544 11.57 46.30 -28.74
CA HIS A 544 10.43 47.21 -28.90
C HIS A 544 10.76 48.70 -28.67
N ALA A 545 11.92 49.02 -28.10
CA ALA A 545 12.41 50.40 -28.00
C ALA A 545 13.19 50.88 -29.24
N THR A 546 13.37 49.99 -30.24
CA THR A 546 14.13 50.27 -31.47
C THR A 546 13.29 50.25 -32.75
N ASP A 547 11.99 50.00 -32.63
CA ASP A 547 10.97 50.20 -33.66
C ASP A 547 10.13 51.44 -33.29
#